data_AF-A0A3B8Q1C5-F1
#
_entry.id   AF-A0A3B8Q1C5-F1
#
_cell.length_a   1.000
_cell.length_b   1.000
_cell.length_c   1.000
_cell.angle_alpha   90.00
_cell.angle_beta   90.00
_cell.angle_gamma   90.00
#
_symmetry.space_group_name_H-M   'P 1'
#
loop_
_entity.id
_entity.type
_entity.pdbx_description
1 polymer ?
#
loop_
_entity_poly.entity_id
_entity_poly.type
_entity_poly.pdbx_seq_one_letter_code
_entity_poly.pdbx_strand_id
1 'polypeptide(L)'
;MTFLRFFFSVLAAAILASVVGGVFASVIALISPEFVKGLFSPPDGTSLPRYAAAVGAIWGVFIGAGVMGFCLGLVTLVQIAKVFTKKKGDDDGHAS
;
A
#
# COMPACT_ATOMS: atom_id res chain seq x y z
N MET A 1 -1.56 7.82 -25.67
CA MET A 1 -2.76 7.59 -24.82
C MET A 1 -2.54 6.50 -23.75
N THR A 2 -1.32 6.33 -23.23
CA THR A 2 -1.00 5.27 -22.24
C THR A 2 -0.87 5.84 -20.83
N PHE A 3 -0.27 7.02 -20.70
CA PHE A 3 -0.10 7.74 -19.43
C PHE A 3 -1.43 7.99 -18.72
N LEU A 4 -2.45 8.50 -19.44
CA LEU A 4 -3.75 8.81 -18.85
C LEU A 4 -4.45 7.56 -18.30
N ARG A 5 -4.28 6.39 -18.95
CA ARG A 5 -4.81 5.11 -18.46
C ARG A 5 -4.10 4.65 -17.19
N PHE A 6 -2.78 4.76 -17.13
CA PHE A 6 -2.02 4.43 -15.92
C PHE A 6 -2.38 5.36 -14.76
N PHE A 7 -2.49 6.66 -15.03
CA PHE A 7 -2.89 7.64 -14.03
C PHE A 7 -4.27 7.30 -13.43
N PHE A 8 -5.28 7.07 -14.27
CA PHE A 8 -6.61 6.68 -13.77
C PHE A 8 -6.61 5.33 -13.07
N SER A 9 -5.77 4.38 -13.49
CA SER A 9 -5.68 3.07 -12.83
C SER A 9 -5.05 3.18 -11.43
N VAL A 10 -3.99 4.00 -11.27
CA VAL A 10 -3.38 4.24 -9.95
C VAL A 10 -4.31 5.07 -9.07
N LEU A 11 -5.00 6.06 -9.64
CA LEU A 11 -6.00 6.86 -8.92
C LEU A 11 -7.14 5.98 -8.40
N ALA A 12 -7.68 5.09 -9.25
CA ALA A 12 -8.73 4.16 -8.84
C ALA A 12 -8.24 3.19 -7.76
N ALA A 13 -7.03 2.65 -7.89
CA ALA A 13 -6.43 1.79 -6.88
C ALA A 13 -6.23 2.52 -5.53
N ALA A 14 -5.78 3.77 -5.56
CA ALA A 14 -5.61 4.60 -4.37
C ALA A 14 -6.96 4.92 -3.69
N ILE A 15 -7.99 5.23 -4.48
CA ILE A 15 -9.34 5.45 -3.97
C ILE A 15 -9.89 4.15 -3.33
N LEU A 16 -9.73 3.01 -3.99
CA LEU A 16 -10.16 1.72 -3.42
C LEU A 16 -9.40 1.39 -2.13
N ALA A 17 -8.09 1.60 -2.09
CA ALA A 17 -7.29 1.39 -0.88
C ALA A 17 -7.73 2.31 0.27
N SER A 18 -8.06 3.57 -0.04
CA SER A 18 -8.62 4.55 0.91
C SER A 18 -9.97 4.09 1.46
N VAL A 19 -10.88 3.67 0.57
CA VAL A 19 -12.21 3.16 0.97
C VAL A 19 -12.07 1.92 1.85
N VAL A 20 -11.23 0.97 1.47
CA VAL A 20 -11.00 -0.27 2.24
C VAL A 20 -10.44 0.05 3.63
N GLY A 21 -9.43 0.93 3.72
CA GLY A 21 -8.85 1.35 4.99
C GLY A 21 -9.84 2.09 5.89
N GLY A 22 -10.66 2.98 5.31
CA GLY A 22 -11.69 3.71 6.03
C GLY A 22 -12.82 2.82 6.53
N VAL A 23 -13.30 1.88 5.70
CA VAL A 23 -14.31 0.89 6.10
C VAL A 23 -13.77 0.00 7.21
N PHE A 24 -12.54 -0.50 7.07
CA PHE A 24 -11.90 -1.34 8.09
C PHE A 24 -11.81 -0.64 9.45
N ALA A 25 -11.34 0.61 9.48
CA ALA A 25 -11.25 1.37 10.72
C ALA A 25 -12.62 1.75 11.30
N SER A 26 -13.62 2.01 10.44
CA SER A 26 -15.00 2.24 10.86
C SER A 26 -15.61 1.01 11.54
N VAL A 27 -15.40 -0.18 10.97
CA VAL A 27 -15.85 -1.45 11.56
C VAL A 27 -15.17 -1.70 12.91
N ILE A 28 -13.85 -1.45 13.02
CA ILE A 28 -13.14 -1.56 14.30
C ILE A 28 -13.73 -0.61 15.34
N ALA A 29 -14.06 0.63 14.95
CA ALA A 29 -14.68 1.60 15.87
C ALA A 29 -16.08 1.19 16.35
N LEU A 30 -16.83 0.44 15.55
CA LEU A 30 -18.15 -0.09 15.95
C LEU A 30 -18.03 -1.30 16.88
N ILE A 31 -17.06 -2.20 16.64
CA ILE A 31 -16.87 -3.41 17.45
C ILE A 31 -16.14 -3.09 18.77
N SER A 32 -15.13 -2.20 18.72
CA SER A 32 -14.27 -1.88 19.86
C SER A 32 -13.93 -0.38 19.90
N PRO A 33 -14.88 0.46 20.36
CA PRO A 33 -14.65 1.90 20.47
C PRO A 33 -13.57 2.23 21.50
N GLU A 34 -13.41 1.41 22.55
CA GLU A 34 -12.38 1.59 23.58
C GLU A 34 -10.96 1.43 23.02
N PHE A 35 -10.75 0.48 22.11
CA PHE A 35 -9.47 0.30 21.41
C PHE A 35 -9.12 1.51 20.54
N VAL A 36 -10.11 2.08 19.83
CA VAL A 36 -9.93 3.27 18.99
C VAL A 36 -9.65 4.51 19.83
N LYS A 37 -10.34 4.67 20.97
CA LYS A 37 -10.04 5.75 21.93
C LYS A 37 -8.61 5.66 22.46
N GLY A 38 -8.18 4.45 22.84
CA GLY A 38 -6.82 4.23 23.35
C GLY A 38 -5.72 4.39 22.30
N LEU A 39 -5.99 4.03 21.04
CA LEU A 39 -5.00 4.13 19.95
C LEU A 39 -4.85 5.53 19.39
N PHE A 40 -5.94 6.28 19.30
CA PHE A 40 -5.94 7.54 18.56
C PHE A 40 -6.28 8.78 19.40
N SER A 41 -6.60 8.62 20.70
CA SER A 41 -6.92 9.72 21.63
C SER A 41 -7.74 10.86 21.00
N PRO A 42 -8.94 10.56 20.46
CA PRO A 42 -9.75 11.56 19.75
C PRO A 42 -10.15 12.72 20.67
N PRO A 43 -10.20 13.97 20.16
CA PRO A 43 -10.66 15.12 20.92
C PRO A 43 -12.12 14.98 21.39
N ASP A 44 -12.40 15.41 22.61
CA ASP A 44 -13.74 15.35 23.22
C ASP A 44 -14.80 16.02 22.34
N GLY A 45 -15.91 15.31 22.09
CA GLY A 45 -17.03 15.78 21.27
C GLY A 45 -17.00 15.36 19.79
N THR A 46 -15.96 14.64 19.34
CA THR A 46 -15.89 14.14 17.95
C THR A 46 -16.53 12.76 17.83
N SER A 47 -17.29 12.53 16.75
CA SER A 47 -17.86 11.21 16.45
C SER A 47 -16.75 10.19 16.14
N LEU A 48 -16.45 9.34 17.11
CA LEU A 48 -15.48 8.24 17.07
C LEU A 48 -15.40 7.44 15.74
N PRO A 49 -16.53 6.93 15.19
CA PRO A 49 -16.47 6.16 13.95
C PRO A 49 -16.05 7.00 12.74
N ARG A 50 -16.37 8.30 12.71
CA ARG A 50 -15.96 9.20 11.62
C ARG A 50 -14.47 9.51 11.70
N TYR A 51 -13.95 9.70 12.90
CA TYR A 51 -12.52 9.92 13.13
C TYR A 51 -11.71 8.67 12.77
N ALA A 52 -12.15 7.50 13.24
CA ALA A 52 -11.54 6.22 12.87
C ALA A 52 -11.58 5.99 11.35
N ALA A 53 -12.71 6.26 10.69
CA ALA A 53 -12.83 6.13 9.24
C ALA A 53 -11.86 7.07 8.49
N ALA A 54 -11.70 8.31 8.93
CA ALA A 54 -10.77 9.27 8.32
C ALA A 54 -9.31 8.81 8.49
N VAL A 55 -8.94 8.38 9.70
CA VAL A 55 -7.59 7.87 9.97
C VAL A 55 -7.33 6.58 9.18
N GLY A 56 -8.29 5.67 9.16
CA GLY A 56 -8.22 4.44 8.37
C GLY A 56 -8.07 4.70 6.87
N ALA A 57 -8.75 5.71 6.33
CA ALA A 57 -8.63 6.10 4.93
C ALA A 57 -7.22 6.60 4.59
N ILE A 58 -6.62 7.44 5.46
CA ILE A 58 -5.24 7.93 5.30
C ILE A 58 -4.27 6.76 5.34
N TRP A 59 -4.34 5.93 6.37
CA TRP A 59 -3.45 4.78 6.53
C TRP A 59 -3.65 3.73 5.43
N GLY A 60 -4.87 3.54 4.93
CA GLY A 60 -5.18 2.66 3.81
C GLY A 60 -4.43 3.06 2.53
N VAL A 61 -4.32 4.35 2.23
CA VAL A 61 -3.54 4.85 1.08
C VAL A 61 -2.04 4.60 1.29
N PHE A 62 -1.51 4.89 2.47
CA PHE A 62 -0.08 4.68 2.76
C PHE A 62 0.32 3.20 2.70
N ILE A 63 -0.48 2.31 3.27
CA ILE A 63 -0.24 0.86 3.21
C ILE A 63 -0.37 0.37 1.76
N GLY A 64 -1.39 0.81 1.03
CA GLY A 64 -1.56 0.45 -0.38
C GLY A 64 -0.37 0.88 -1.24
N ALA A 65 0.10 2.12 -1.06
CA ALA A 65 1.28 2.64 -1.74
C ALA A 65 2.57 1.88 -1.33
N GLY A 66 2.71 1.56 -0.03
CA GLY A 66 3.84 0.80 0.50
C GLY A 66 3.90 -0.62 -0.09
N VAL A 67 2.78 -1.33 -0.15
CA VAL A 67 2.69 -2.67 -0.76
C VAL A 67 3.02 -2.61 -2.24
N MET A 68 2.48 -1.62 -2.97
CA MET A 68 2.78 -1.44 -4.40
C MET A 68 4.28 -1.19 -4.62
N GLY A 69 4.88 -0.29 -3.84
CA GLY A 69 6.32 -0.01 -3.89
C GLY A 69 7.17 -1.23 -3.56
N PHE A 70 6.76 -2.02 -2.56
CA PHE A 70 7.44 -3.26 -2.20
C PHE A 70 7.38 -4.30 -3.32
N CYS A 71 6.21 -4.51 -3.95
CA CYS A 71 6.07 -5.42 -5.08
C CYS A 71 6.96 -5.01 -6.27
N LEU A 72 7.00 -3.72 -6.62
CA LEU A 72 7.87 -3.20 -7.67
C LEU A 72 9.36 -3.36 -7.30
N GLY A 73 9.71 -3.16 -6.04
CA GLY A 73 11.06 -3.40 -5.52
C GLY A 73 11.48 -4.86 -5.68
N LEU A 74 10.63 -5.80 -5.28
CA LEU A 74 10.89 -7.24 -5.45
C LEU A 74 11.06 -7.64 -6.91
N VAL A 75 10.19 -7.16 -7.80
CA VAL A 75 10.31 -7.41 -9.24
C VAL A 75 11.64 -6.87 -9.75
N THR A 76 12.04 -5.67 -9.33
CA THR A 76 13.31 -5.06 -9.72
C THR A 76 14.50 -5.89 -9.24
N LEU A 77 14.49 -6.35 -7.98
CA LEU A 77 15.54 -7.23 -7.43
C LEU A 77 15.64 -8.55 -8.20
N VAL A 78 14.51 -9.17 -8.53
CA VAL A 78 14.48 -10.42 -9.32
C VAL A 78 15.04 -10.20 -10.73
N GLN A 79 14.71 -9.07 -11.38
CA GLN A 79 15.25 -8.73 -12.70
C GLN A 79 16.76 -8.50 -12.63
N ILE A 80 17.23 -7.77 -11.62
CA ILE A 80 18.67 -7.55 -11.40
C ILE A 80 19.39 -8.89 -11.18
N ALA A 81 18.87 -9.76 -10.30
CA ALA A 81 19.45 -11.08 -10.04
C ALA A 81 19.51 -11.95 -11.31
N LYS A 82 18.48 -11.89 -12.17
CA LYS A 82 18.47 -12.57 -13.49
C LYS A 82 19.53 -12.03 -14.44
N VAL A 83 19.74 -10.70 -14.47
CA VAL A 83 20.78 -10.09 -15.32
C VAL A 83 22.18 -10.51 -14.84
N PHE A 84 22.42 -10.51 -13.52
CA PHE A 84 23.71 -10.94 -12.96
C PHE A 84 24.00 -12.43 -13.20
N THR A 85 23.00 -13.30 -13.05
CA THR A 85 23.15 -14.74 -13.35
C THR A 85 23.36 -15.00 -14.84
N LYS A 86 22.68 -14.27 -15.72
CA LYS A 86 22.91 -14.35 -17.17
C LYS A 86 24.31 -13.89 -17.56
N LYS A 87 24.79 -12.76 -17.02
CA LYS A 87 26.13 -12.23 -17.31
C LYS A 87 27.24 -13.20 -16.89
N LYS A 88 27.06 -13.92 -15.78
CA LYS A 88 28.02 -14.93 -15.32
C LYS A 88 28.10 -16.15 -16.25
N GLY A 89 26.98 -16.56 -16.84
CA GLY A 89 26.96 -17.67 -17.79
C GLY A 89 27.62 -17.37 -19.15
N ASP A 90 27.61 -16.11 -19.59
CA ASP A 90 28.26 -15.69 -20.84
C ASP A 90 29.79 -15.53 -20.68
N ASP A 91 30.28 -15.09 -19.51
CA ASP A 91 31.74 -14.97 -19.24
C ASP A 91 32.42 -16.35 -19.13
N ASP A 92 31.71 -17.38 -18.64
CA ASP A 92 32.25 -18.75 -18.53
C ASP A 92 32.28 -19.48 -19.90
N GLY A 93 31.57 -18.97 -20.92
CA GLY A 93 31.45 -19.56 -22.26
C GLY A 93 32.47 -19.04 -23.30
N HIS A 94 33.35 -18.12 -22.93
CA HIS A 94 34.41 -17.58 -23.81
C HIS A 94 35.83 -17.98 -23.40
N ALA A 95 35.97 -18.86 -22.40
CA ALA A 95 37.26 -19.40 -21.96
C ALA A 95 37.57 -20.82 -22.50
N SER A 96 36.81 -21.32 -23.48
CA SER A 96 37.01 -22.65 -24.10
C SER A 96 37.55 -22.56 -25.52
#